data_AF-A0A7J8DAU7-F1
#
_entry.id   AF-A0A7J8DAU7-F1
#
_cell.length_a   1.000
_cell.length_b   1.000
_cell.length_c   1.000
_cell.angle_alpha   90.00
_cell.angle_beta   90.00
_cell.angle_gamma   90.00
#
_symmetry.space_group_name_H-M   'P 1'
#
loop_
_entity.id
_entity.type
_entity.pdbx_description
1 polymer ?
#
loop_
_entity_poly.entity_id
_entity_poly.type
_entity_poly.pdbx_seq_one_letter_code
_entity_poly.pdbx_strand_id
1 'polypeptide(L)'
;MCIVWDWDSNGKHDFIGEFTSTFKEMRGAMEGKQVQWECINPKYKAKKKNYKNSGIVILNQCKIHKMHSFLDYIMGGCQIQFTVAIDFTASNGDPRNSCSLHYIHPYQPNEYLKALVAVGEICQDYDR
;
A
#
# COMPACT_ATOMS: atom_id res chain seq x y z
N MET A 1 4.16 3.16 17.04
CA MET A 1 3.54 2.36 18.13
C MET A 1 3.55 0.90 17.68
N CYS A 2 4.06 0.01 18.52
CA CYS A 2 4.17 -1.43 18.25
C CYS A 2 3.40 -2.18 19.34
N ILE A 3 2.65 -3.20 18.94
CA ILE A 3 1.68 -3.91 19.79
C ILE A 3 2.04 -5.39 19.81
N VAL A 4 2.04 -6.01 20.99
CA VAL A 4 2.39 -7.41 21.19
C VAL A 4 1.15 -8.17 21.69
N TRP A 5 0.83 -9.27 21.03
CA TRP A 5 -0.32 -10.12 21.31
C TRP A 5 0.13 -11.56 21.52
N ASP A 6 -0.53 -12.26 22.42
CA ASP A 6 -0.52 -13.71 22.46
C ASP A 6 -1.55 -14.23 21.45
N TRP A 7 -1.11 -15.10 20.55
CA TRP A 7 -1.99 -15.60 19.49
C TRP A 7 -2.71 -16.86 19.95
N ASP A 8 -4.00 -16.92 19.63
CA ASP A 8 -4.91 -17.99 20.02
C ASP A 8 -5.70 -18.44 18.79
N SER A 9 -5.76 -19.75 18.55
CA SER A 9 -6.43 -20.32 17.37
C SER A 9 -7.94 -20.09 17.34
N ASN A 10 -8.55 -19.76 18.48
CA ASN A 10 -9.97 -19.42 18.62
C ASN A 10 -10.29 -17.95 18.26
N GLY A 11 -9.27 -17.15 17.89
CA GLY A 11 -9.41 -15.73 17.52
C GLY A 11 -9.49 -14.76 18.69
N LYS A 12 -9.44 -15.22 19.95
CA LYS A 12 -9.46 -14.38 21.16
C LYS A 12 -8.05 -14.09 21.66
N HIS A 13 -7.27 -13.37 20.85
CA HIS A 13 -5.90 -13.00 21.18
C HIS A 13 -5.80 -12.16 22.45
N ASP A 14 -4.88 -12.53 23.34
CA ASP A 14 -4.63 -11.81 24.59
C ASP A 14 -3.61 -10.69 24.40
N PHE A 15 -3.97 -9.48 24.81
CA PHE A 15 -3.08 -8.33 24.71
C PHE A 15 -1.95 -8.43 25.74
N ILE A 16 -0.70 -8.55 25.27
CA ILE A 16 0.49 -8.63 26.15
C ILE A 16 0.93 -7.22 26.56
N GLY A 17 1.09 -6.30 25.61
CA GLY A 17 1.54 -4.94 25.86
C GLY A 17 1.94 -4.19 24.59
N GLU A 18 2.39 -2.96 24.76
CA GLU A 18 2.80 -2.07 23.68
C GLU A 18 4.08 -1.30 24.04
N PHE A 19 4.79 -0.86 23.02
CA PHE A 19 5.91 0.07 23.16
C PHE A 19 5.91 1.04 21.98
N THR A 20 6.59 2.17 22.15
CA THR A 20 6.81 3.14 21.08
C THR A 20 8.30 3.26 20.82
N SER A 21 8.64 3.34 19.54
CA SER A 21 10.00 3.61 19.09
C SER A 21 9.97 4.46 17.82
N THR A 22 11.10 5.05 17.50
CA THR A 22 11.36 5.75 16.25
C THR A 22 12.38 4.99 15.41
N PHE A 23 12.35 5.18 14.08
CA PHE A 23 13.40 4.62 13.22
C PHE A 23 14.80 5.07 13.64
N LYS A 24 14.94 6.30 14.16
CA LYS A 24 16.22 6.83 14.67
C LYS A 24 16.78 5.98 15.81
N GLU A 25 15.94 5.50 16.72
CA GLU A 25 16.35 4.60 17.80
C GLU A 25 16.73 3.22 17.26
N MET A 26 15.91 2.67 16.35
CA MET A 26 16.16 1.35 15.73
C MET A 26 17.50 1.30 14.99
N ARG A 27 17.93 2.42 14.38
CA ARG A 27 19.25 2.51 13.72
C ARG A 27 20.42 2.21 14.65
N GLY A 28 20.27 2.33 15.98
CA GLY A 28 21.30 1.89 16.92
C GLY A 28 21.70 0.42 16.72
N ALA A 29 20.76 -0.45 16.32
CA ALA A 29 21.02 -1.85 16.04
C ALA A 29 21.91 -2.05 14.79
N MET A 30 21.90 -1.10 13.85
CA MET A 30 22.80 -1.10 12.70
C MET A 30 24.25 -0.77 13.10
N GLU A 31 24.42 0.00 14.18
CA GLU A 31 25.72 0.38 14.76
C GLU A 31 26.24 -0.66 15.76
N GLY A 32 25.58 -1.83 15.87
CA GLY A 32 25.95 -2.89 16.81
C GLY A 32 25.51 -2.66 18.25
N LYS A 33 24.69 -1.63 18.52
CA LYS A 33 24.12 -1.40 19.87
C LYS A 33 22.94 -2.35 20.10
N GLN A 34 22.82 -2.89 21.31
CA GLN A 34 21.61 -3.58 21.71
C GLN A 34 20.48 -2.56 21.88
N VAL A 35 19.44 -2.65 21.05
CA VAL A 35 18.27 -1.78 21.13
C VAL A 35 17.12 -2.60 21.70
N GLN A 36 16.51 -2.09 22.77
CA GLN A 36 15.43 -2.78 23.48
C GLN A 36 14.42 -1.81 24.08
N TRP A 37 13.18 -2.28 24.25
CA TRP A 37 12.09 -1.51 24.86
C TRP A 37 11.30 -2.35 25.85
N GLU A 38 10.81 -1.70 26.90
CA GLU A 38 9.85 -2.32 27.81
C GLU A 38 8.48 -2.45 27.13
N CYS A 39 7.91 -3.66 27.15
CA CYS A 39 6.57 -3.91 26.68
C CYS A 39 5.58 -3.57 27.81
N ILE A 40 4.72 -2.57 27.62
CA ILE A 40 3.84 -2.07 28.67
C ILE A 40 2.39 -2.42 28.35
N ASN A 41 1.70 -3.13 29.26
CA ASN A 41 0.26 -3.27 29.25
C ASN A 41 -0.38 -2.12 30.06
N PRO A 42 -1.10 -1.17 29.44
CA PRO A 42 -1.68 -0.04 30.17
C PRO A 42 -2.72 -0.49 31.20
N LYS A 43 -3.46 -1.58 30.94
CA LYS A 43 -4.44 -2.12 31.89
C LYS A 43 -3.75 -2.67 33.13
N TYR A 44 -2.62 -3.36 32.99
CA TYR A 44 -1.86 -3.85 34.15
C TYR A 44 -1.13 -2.72 34.86
N LYS A 45 -0.55 -1.76 34.14
CA LYS A 45 0.08 -0.58 34.72
C LYS A 45 -0.90 0.22 35.60
N ALA A 46 -2.17 0.31 35.19
CA ALA A 46 -3.22 0.99 35.96
C ALA A 46 -3.74 0.16 37.15
N LYS A 47 -3.76 -1.19 37.06
CA LYS A 47 -4.42 -2.07 38.04
C LYS A 47 -3.48 -2.77 39.03
N LYS A 48 -2.24 -3.06 38.65
CA LYS A 48 -1.32 -3.91 39.42
C LYS A 48 -0.24 -3.06 40.10
N LYS A 49 -0.24 -3.02 41.43
CA LYS A 49 0.64 -2.15 42.26
C LYS A 49 2.15 -2.35 42.03
N ASN A 50 2.58 -3.57 41.69
CA ASN A 50 4.00 -3.92 41.49
C ASN A 50 4.32 -4.28 40.03
N TYR A 51 3.51 -3.81 39.07
CA TYR A 51 3.76 -4.08 37.66
C TYR A 51 4.93 -3.24 37.13
N LYS A 52 5.92 -3.90 36.53
CA LYS A 52 7.05 -3.27 35.85
C LYS A 52 6.81 -3.19 34.35
N ASN A 53 6.79 -4.35 33.69
CA ASN A 53 6.52 -4.51 32.27
C ASN A 53 6.01 -5.95 32.00
N SER A 54 5.54 -6.21 30.77
CA SER A 54 5.12 -7.52 30.25
C SER A 54 6.26 -8.22 29.49
N GLY A 55 7.51 -7.85 29.77
CA GLY A 55 8.70 -8.32 29.06
C GLY A 55 9.46 -7.21 28.34
N ILE A 56 10.60 -7.59 27.75
CA ILE A 56 11.50 -6.72 26.99
C ILE A 56 11.50 -7.16 25.53
N VAL A 57 11.26 -6.21 24.61
CA VAL A 57 11.38 -6.44 23.17
C VAL A 57 12.77 -6.03 22.75
N ILE A 58 13.52 -6.94 22.11
CA ILE A 58 14.89 -6.72 21.65
C ILE A 58 14.91 -6.70 20.12
N LEU A 59 15.52 -5.67 19.54
CA LEU A 59 15.76 -5.60 18.10
C LEU A 59 17.09 -6.27 17.76
N ASN A 60 17.01 -7.50 17.24
CA ASN A 60 18.21 -8.29 16.90
C ASN A 60 18.95 -7.77 15.67
N GLN A 61 18.21 -7.26 14.68
CA GLN A 61 18.80 -6.80 13.42
C GLN A 61 17.95 -5.71 12.80
N CYS A 62 18.62 -4.67 12.28
CA CYS A 62 18.03 -3.65 11.44
C CYS A 62 18.85 -3.59 10.14
N LYS A 63 18.18 -3.69 8.98
CA LYS A 63 18.81 -3.56 7.66
C LYS A 63 17.99 -2.58 6.83
N ILE A 64 18.70 -1.70 6.11
CA ILE A 64 18.08 -0.79 5.14
C ILE A 64 18.30 -1.39 3.76
N HIS A 65 17.20 -1.71 3.08
CA HIS A 65 17.21 -2.14 1.69
C HIS A 65 16.73 -1.00 0.82
N LYS A 66 17.55 -0.60 -0.16
CA LYS A 66 17.11 0.33 -1.19
C LYS A 66 16.15 -0.41 -2.12
N MET A 67 14.89 -0.02 -2.10
CA MET A 67 13.88 -0.48 -3.05
C MET A 67 13.76 0.56 -4.16
N HIS A 68 13.88 0.13 -5.41
CA HIS A 68 13.62 1.00 -6.55
C HIS A 68 12.13 1.32 -6.61
N SER A 69 11.82 2.62 -6.66
CA SER A 69 10.47 3.13 -6.84
C SER A 69 10.03 2.98 -8.30
N PHE A 70 8.72 3.11 -8.55
CA PHE A 70 8.16 3.18 -9.90
C PHE A 70 8.92 4.20 -10.78
N LEU A 71 9.16 5.40 -10.28
CA LEU A 71 9.87 6.46 -11.02
C LEU A 71 11.33 6.10 -11.29
N ASP A 72 12.00 5.36 -10.41
CA ASP A 72 13.38 4.91 -10.67
C ASP A 72 13.44 4.00 -11.91
N TYR A 73 12.42 3.17 -12.14
CA TYR A 73 12.34 2.36 -13.35
C TYR A 73 12.09 3.21 -14.60
N ILE A 74 11.18 4.18 -14.54
CA ILE A 74 10.88 5.08 -15.67
C ILE A 74 12.12 5.93 -16.03
N MET A 75 12.77 6.54 -15.03
CA MET A 75 14.02 7.29 -15.23
C MET A 75 15.17 6.39 -15.72
N GLY A 76 15.15 5.12 -15.37
CA GLY A 76 16.07 4.09 -15.86
C GLY A 76 15.80 3.64 -17.30
N GLY A 77 14.79 4.19 -17.97
CA GLY A 77 14.45 3.88 -19.37
C GLY A 77 13.39 2.80 -19.54
N CYS A 78 12.75 2.33 -18.48
CA CYS A 78 11.58 1.46 -18.59
C CYS A 78 10.40 2.26 -19.18
N GLN A 79 9.76 1.72 -20.20
CA GLN A 79 8.60 2.34 -20.85
C GLN A 79 7.33 1.57 -20.52
N ILE A 80 6.20 2.27 -20.44
CA ILE A 80 4.89 1.65 -20.26
C ILE A 80 4.16 1.70 -21.59
N GLN A 81 4.12 0.55 -22.27
CA GLN A 81 3.40 0.43 -23.53
C GLN A 81 1.90 0.38 -23.27
N PHE A 82 1.17 1.30 -23.89
CA PHE A 82 -0.29 1.32 -23.81
C PHE A 82 -0.91 0.68 -25.06
N THR A 83 -1.70 -0.37 -24.87
CA THR A 83 -2.42 -1.06 -25.94
C THR A 83 -3.90 -1.10 -25.63
N VAL A 84 -4.72 -0.76 -26.61
CA VAL A 84 -6.19 -0.77 -26.49
C VAL A 84 -6.80 -1.71 -27.50
N ALA A 85 -7.76 -2.52 -27.03
CA ALA A 85 -8.63 -3.32 -27.86
C ALA A 85 -10.07 -2.84 -27.67
N ILE A 86 -10.74 -2.50 -28.77
CA ILE A 86 -12.12 -1.99 -28.77
C ILE A 86 -13.05 -3.10 -29.24
N ASP A 87 -14.12 -3.32 -28.49
CA ASP A 87 -15.17 -4.28 -28.85
C ASP A 87 -16.08 -3.69 -29.94
N PHE A 88 -15.97 -4.23 -31.16
CA PHE A 88 -16.84 -3.90 -32.30
C PHE A 88 -17.90 -4.99 -32.59
N THR A 89 -18.31 -5.76 -31.58
CA THR A 89 -19.39 -6.75 -31.73
C THR A 89 -20.75 -6.10 -31.96
N ALA A 90 -21.65 -6.83 -32.62
CA ALA A 90 -22.98 -6.34 -33.00
C ALA A 90 -23.89 -5.96 -31.82
N SER A 91 -23.63 -6.48 -30.61
CA SER A 91 -24.38 -6.13 -29.38
C SER A 91 -24.29 -4.66 -29.00
N ASN A 92 -23.27 -3.93 -29.50
CA ASN A 92 -23.11 -2.50 -29.28
C ASN A 92 -24.10 -1.64 -30.09
N GLY A 93 -24.86 -2.25 -31.01
CA GLY A 93 -25.82 -1.57 -31.88
C GLY A 93 -25.17 -0.85 -33.07
N ASP A 94 -26.01 -0.38 -33.98
CA ASP A 94 -25.58 0.40 -35.16
C ASP A 94 -25.06 1.78 -34.72
N PRO A 95 -23.80 2.16 -35.03
CA PRO A 95 -23.22 3.46 -34.65
C PRO A 95 -23.98 4.69 -35.15
N ARG A 96 -24.90 4.53 -36.10
CA ARG A 96 -25.79 5.60 -36.58
C ARG A 96 -26.98 5.85 -35.65
N ASN A 97 -27.26 4.93 -34.74
CA ASN A 97 -28.34 5.02 -33.76
C ASN A 97 -27.84 5.68 -32.48
N SER A 98 -28.57 6.67 -31.97
CA SER A 98 -28.24 7.38 -30.74
C SER A 98 -28.19 6.50 -29.49
N CYS A 99 -28.77 5.30 -29.52
CA CYS A 99 -28.71 4.32 -28.44
C CYS A 99 -27.49 3.39 -28.50
N SER A 100 -26.66 3.46 -29.56
CA SER A 100 -25.46 2.63 -29.68
C SER A 100 -24.36 3.08 -28.73
N LEU A 101 -23.61 2.12 -28.18
CA LEU A 101 -22.41 2.43 -27.38
C LEU A 101 -21.28 3.04 -28.23
N HIS A 102 -21.32 2.83 -29.55
CA HIS A 102 -20.41 3.45 -30.54
C HIS A 102 -20.95 4.73 -31.16
N TYR A 103 -22.11 5.22 -30.72
CA TYR A 103 -22.66 6.47 -31.25
C TYR A 103 -21.71 7.64 -31.02
N ILE A 104 -21.48 8.45 -32.06
CA ILE A 104 -20.63 9.64 -32.01
C ILE A 104 -21.54 10.86 -31.88
N HIS A 105 -21.79 11.29 -30.65
CA HIS A 105 -22.60 12.46 -30.39
C HIS A 105 -21.77 13.76 -30.56
N PRO A 106 -22.29 14.83 -31.19
CA PRO A 106 -21.52 16.04 -31.51
C PRO A 106 -21.04 16.84 -30.29
N TYR A 107 -21.65 16.64 -29.12
CA TYR A 107 -21.33 17.40 -27.90
C TYR A 107 -20.86 16.54 -26.72
N GLN A 108 -20.97 15.21 -26.80
CA GLN A 108 -20.69 14.33 -25.66
C GLN A 108 -19.99 13.06 -26.13
N PRO A 109 -18.85 12.67 -25.53
CA PRO A 109 -18.19 11.42 -25.86
C PRO A 109 -19.01 10.23 -25.35
N ASN A 110 -18.96 9.12 -26.08
CA ASN A 110 -19.48 7.83 -25.59
C ASN A 110 -18.51 7.21 -24.57
N GLU A 111 -18.92 6.10 -23.95
CA GLU A 111 -18.15 5.46 -22.88
C GLU A 111 -16.79 4.92 -23.35
N TYR A 112 -16.68 4.43 -24.60
CA TYR A 112 -15.38 4.03 -25.17
C TYR A 112 -14.43 5.21 -25.30
N LEU A 113 -14.92 6.34 -25.82
CA LEU A 113 -14.12 7.56 -25.96
C LEU A 113 -13.71 8.13 -24.61
N LYS A 114 -14.61 8.13 -23.61
CA LYS A 114 -14.28 8.56 -22.24
C LYS A 114 -13.16 7.69 -21.64
N ALA A 115 -13.26 6.37 -21.78
CA ALA A 115 -12.25 5.44 -21.26
C ALA A 115 -10.90 5.62 -21.97
N LEU A 116 -10.91 5.75 -23.30
CA LEU A 116 -9.71 6.01 -24.10
C LEU A 116 -9.00 7.29 -23.66
N VAL A 117 -9.73 8.40 -23.50
CA VAL A 117 -9.16 9.68 -23.08
C VAL A 117 -8.63 9.57 -21.65
N ALA A 118 -9.44 9.09 -20.71
CA ALA A 118 -9.06 9.04 -19.30
C ALA A 118 -7.79 8.20 -19.03
N VAL A 119 -7.62 7.09 -19.75
CA VAL A 119 -6.45 6.22 -19.59
C VAL A 119 -5.29 6.70 -20.47
N GLY A 120 -5.57 7.03 -21.73
CA GLY A 120 -4.58 7.49 -22.70
C GLY A 120 -3.87 8.77 -22.26
N GLU A 121 -4.61 9.72 -21.68
CA GLU A 121 -4.04 10.98 -21.20
C GLU A 121 -2.98 10.79 -20.11
N ILE A 122 -3.12 9.75 -19.28
CA ILE A 122 -2.17 9.42 -18.23
C ILE A 122 -1.02 8.58 -18.80
N CYS A 123 -1.34 7.55 -19.58
CA CYS A 123 -0.34 6.59 -20.06
C CYS A 123 0.61 7.17 -21.10
N GLN A 124 0.18 8.14 -21.93
CA GLN A 124 1.01 8.73 -22.98
C GLN A 124 2.30 9.37 -22.43
N ASP A 125 2.31 9.85 -21.18
CA ASP A 125 3.49 10.47 -20.58
C ASP A 125 4.59 9.45 -20.22
N TYR A 126 4.26 8.15 -20.25
CA TYR A 126 5.13 7.04 -19.86
C TYR A 126 5.56 6.15 -21.05
N ASP A 127 5.13 6.51 -22.27
CA ASP A 127 5.52 5.88 -23.53
C ASP A 127 6.34 6.89 -24.33
N ARG A 128 7.63 6.63 -24.55
CA ARG A 128 8.58 7.55 -25.23
C ARG A 128 9.03 7.01 -26.57
#